data_AF-A0AAU9XMM2-F1
#
_entry.id   AF-A0AAU9XMM2-F1
#
_cell.length_a   1.000
_cell.length_b   1.000
_cell.length_c   1.000
_cell.angle_alpha   90.00
_cell.angle_beta   90.00
_cell.angle_gamma   90.00
#
_symmetry.space_group_name_H-M   'P 1'
#
loop_
_entity.id
_entity.type
_entity.pdbx_description
1 polymer ?
#
loop_
_entity_poly.entity_id
_entity_poly.type
_entity_poly.pdbx_seq_one_letter_code
_entity_poly.pdbx_strand_id
1 'polypeptide(L)'
;MTPLKKVKADLDPMNQGTEKQLSDLLSKYITYLASNISDRFQESLPVVSAFQVFDPLLVPDVGGVGFPDYGEIDVKTMADHFYSESAVKATQLKDEWRKFKYDLTNWQRKVKEE
;
A
#
# COMPACT_ATOMS: atom_id res chain seq x y z
N MET A 1 -47.10 -21.45 -34.07
CA MET A 1 -46.42 -20.48 -33.18
C MET A 1 -46.40 -19.14 -33.90
N THR A 2 -46.91 -18.06 -33.30
CA THR A 2 -46.97 -16.74 -33.97
C THR A 2 -45.57 -16.14 -34.18
N PRO A 3 -45.33 -15.36 -35.24
CA PRO A 3 -44.00 -14.82 -35.59
C PRO A 3 -43.32 -14.09 -34.42
N LEU A 4 -44.09 -13.34 -33.63
CA LEU A 4 -43.62 -12.62 -32.44
C LEU A 4 -43.11 -13.53 -31.32
N LYS A 5 -43.69 -14.72 -31.14
CA LYS A 5 -43.23 -15.69 -30.13
C LYS A 5 -41.91 -16.35 -30.53
N LYS A 6 -41.64 -16.46 -31.83
CA LYS A 6 -40.40 -17.03 -32.37
C LYS A 6 -39.24 -16.04 -32.26
N VAL A 7 -39.46 -14.78 -32.66
CA VAL A 7 -38.47 -13.69 -32.51
C VAL A 7 -38.05 -13.47 -31.05
N LYS A 8 -38.99 -13.52 -30.10
CA LYS A 8 -38.67 -13.41 -28.67
C LYS A 8 -37.86 -14.60 -28.14
N ALA A 9 -38.20 -15.82 -28.56
CA ALA A 9 -37.47 -17.03 -28.17
C ALA A 9 -36.05 -17.10 -28.77
N ASP A 10 -35.82 -16.47 -29.92
CA ASP A 10 -34.51 -16.39 -30.57
C ASP A 10 -33.64 -15.23 -29.99
N LEU A 11 -34.26 -14.17 -29.46
CA LEU A 11 -33.58 -13.00 -28.86
C LEU A 11 -33.11 -13.21 -27.41
N ASP A 12 -33.92 -13.90 -26.58
CA ASP A 12 -33.60 -14.11 -25.16
C ASP A 12 -32.25 -14.85 -24.91
N PRO A 13 -31.88 -15.92 -25.65
CA PRO A 13 -30.60 -16.60 -25.51
C PRO A 13 -29.42 -15.79 -26.05
N MET A 14 -29.64 -15.02 -27.13
CA MET A 14 -28.63 -14.13 -27.71
C MET A 14 -28.26 -13.01 -26.73
N ASN A 15 -29.25 -12.46 -26.03
CA ASN A 15 -29.06 -11.40 -25.06
C ASN A 15 -28.33 -11.90 -23.79
N GLN A 16 -28.64 -13.11 -23.32
CA GLN A 16 -27.91 -13.76 -22.21
C GLN A 16 -26.46 -14.11 -22.58
N GLY A 17 -26.21 -14.56 -23.81
CA GLY A 17 -24.86 -14.83 -24.30
C GLY A 17 -23.98 -13.58 -24.33
N THR A 18 -24.53 -12.46 -24.83
CA THR A 18 -23.85 -11.15 -24.85
C THR A 18 -23.65 -10.58 -23.45
N GLU A 19 -24.65 -10.67 -22.57
CA GLU A 19 -24.56 -10.21 -21.18
C GLU A 19 -23.46 -10.97 -20.42
N LYS A 20 -23.40 -12.29 -20.57
CA LYS A 20 -22.33 -13.11 -19.99
C LYS A 20 -20.95 -12.71 -20.52
N GLN A 21 -20.82 -12.50 -21.83
CA GLN A 21 -19.56 -12.07 -22.45
C GLN A 21 -19.09 -10.70 -21.92
N LEU A 22 -20.01 -9.75 -21.73
CA LEU A 22 -19.72 -8.44 -21.16
C LEU A 22 -19.30 -8.55 -19.69
N SER A 23 -19.99 -9.38 -18.90
CA SER A 23 -19.63 -9.66 -17.51
C SER A 23 -18.24 -10.30 -17.39
N ASP A 24 -17.93 -11.26 -18.26
CA ASP A 24 -16.62 -11.92 -18.30
C ASP A 24 -15.52 -10.94 -18.70
N LEU A 25 -15.78 -10.05 -19.67
CA LEU A 25 -14.84 -9.02 -20.09
C LEU A 25 -14.57 -8.00 -18.98
N LEU A 26 -15.62 -7.52 -18.31
CA LEU A 26 -15.51 -6.62 -17.17
C LEU A 26 -14.70 -7.26 -16.04
N SER A 27 -14.99 -8.52 -15.72
CA SER A 27 -14.26 -9.26 -14.69
C SER A 27 -12.77 -9.36 -15.02
N LYS A 28 -12.43 -9.74 -16.27
CA LYS A 28 -11.03 -9.76 -16.74
C LYS A 28 -10.38 -8.39 -16.67
N TYR A 29 -11.07 -7.35 -17.09
CA TYR A 29 -10.55 -5.99 -17.04
C TYR A 29 -10.21 -5.57 -15.61
N ILE A 30 -11.12 -5.80 -14.66
CA ILE A 30 -10.90 -5.49 -13.24
C ILE A 30 -9.70 -6.29 -12.72
N THR A 31 -9.61 -7.60 -13.01
CA THR A 31 -8.48 -8.43 -12.61
C THR A 31 -7.16 -7.92 -13.16
N TYR A 32 -7.09 -7.60 -14.45
CA TYR A 32 -5.86 -7.10 -15.07
C TYR A 32 -5.49 -5.70 -14.58
N LEU A 33 -6.47 -4.84 -14.34
CA LEU A 33 -6.22 -3.51 -13.78
C LEU A 33 -5.64 -3.62 -12.36
N ALA A 34 -6.23 -4.46 -11.51
CA ALA A 34 -5.72 -4.70 -10.16
C ALA A 34 -4.30 -5.28 -10.19
N SER A 35 -4.05 -6.27 -11.07
CA SER A 35 -2.71 -6.83 -11.26
C SER A 35 -1.73 -5.76 -11.73
N ASN A 36 -2.09 -4.95 -12.73
CA ASN A 36 -1.18 -3.92 -13.27
C ASN A 36 -0.82 -2.86 -12.23
N ILE A 37 -1.78 -2.48 -11.37
CA ILE A 37 -1.52 -1.57 -10.25
C ILE A 37 -0.57 -2.24 -9.26
N SER A 38 -0.87 -3.47 -8.85
CA SER A 38 0.01 -4.24 -7.94
C SER A 38 1.42 -4.34 -8.51
N ASP A 39 1.58 -4.71 -9.78
CA ASP A 39 2.86 -4.91 -10.43
C ASP A 39 3.73 -3.64 -10.42
N ARG A 40 3.10 -2.47 -10.58
CA ARG A 40 3.80 -1.16 -10.57
C ARG A 40 4.25 -0.74 -9.18
N PHE A 41 3.46 -1.04 -8.16
CA PHE A 41 3.68 -0.50 -6.82
C PHE A 41 4.24 -1.50 -5.82
N GLN A 42 4.12 -2.81 -6.05
CA GLN A 42 4.51 -3.84 -5.06
C GLN A 42 5.96 -3.71 -4.59
N GLU A 43 6.89 -3.34 -5.48
CA GLU A 43 8.30 -3.19 -5.13
C GLU A 43 8.60 -1.90 -4.37
N SER A 44 7.84 -0.82 -4.63
CA SER A 44 8.03 0.48 -3.98
C SER A 44 7.18 0.66 -2.73
N LEU A 45 6.10 -0.11 -2.59
CA LEU A 45 5.13 0.02 -1.50
C LEU A 45 5.77 -0.16 -0.12
N PRO A 46 6.69 -1.12 0.12
CA PRO A 46 7.36 -1.24 1.41
C PRO A 46 8.14 0.03 1.79
N VAL A 47 8.84 0.63 0.83
CA VAL A 47 9.65 1.84 1.04
C VAL A 47 8.75 3.06 1.27
N VAL A 48 7.69 3.22 0.47
CA VAL A 48 6.72 4.31 0.65
C VAL A 48 6.02 4.19 2.00
N SER A 49 5.62 2.98 2.39
CA SER A 49 4.97 2.73 3.67
C SER A 49 5.90 3.01 4.85
N ALA A 50 7.20 2.73 4.71
CA ALA A 50 8.19 3.00 5.75
C ALA A 50 8.29 4.49 6.16
N PHE A 51 7.94 5.42 5.28
CA PHE A 51 7.93 6.85 5.62
C PHE A 51 6.89 7.22 6.69
N GLN A 52 5.91 6.37 6.96
CA GLN A 52 4.96 6.57 8.07
C GLN A 52 5.65 6.67 9.43
N VAL A 53 6.88 6.13 9.54
CA VAL A 53 7.68 6.19 10.78
C VAL A 53 7.98 7.63 11.22
N PHE A 54 7.91 8.59 10.31
CA PHE A 54 8.10 10.01 10.60
C PHE A 54 6.85 10.71 11.12
N ASP A 55 5.69 10.04 11.18
CA ASP A 55 4.49 10.62 11.77
C ASP A 55 4.64 10.71 13.30
N PRO A 56 4.71 11.92 13.87
CA PRO A 56 4.86 12.08 15.31
C PRO A 56 3.69 11.49 16.11
N LEU A 57 2.49 11.38 15.52
CA LEU A 57 1.32 10.83 16.20
C LEU A 57 1.40 9.32 16.40
N LEU A 58 2.20 8.62 15.58
CA LEU A 58 2.38 7.16 15.66
C LEU A 58 3.49 6.74 16.63
N VAL A 59 4.23 7.69 17.19
CA VAL A 59 5.36 7.41 18.09
C VAL A 59 4.83 6.87 19.43
N PRO A 60 5.29 5.68 19.87
CA PRO A 60 4.93 5.14 21.18
C PRO A 60 5.49 5.99 22.33
N ASP A 61 4.91 5.85 23.52
CA ASP A 61 5.45 6.49 24.73
C ASP A 61 6.89 6.01 25.00
N VAL A 62 7.79 6.92 25.38
CA VAL A 62 9.22 6.63 25.59
C VAL A 62 9.47 5.50 26.60
N GLY A 63 8.61 5.37 27.62
CA GLY A 63 8.67 4.29 28.61
C GLY A 63 7.92 3.01 28.21
N GLY A 64 7.27 3.00 27.05
CA GLY A 64 6.48 1.89 26.54
C GLY A 64 7.35 0.80 25.90
N VAL A 65 6.85 -0.44 25.93
CA VAL A 65 7.56 -1.64 25.44
C VAL A 65 7.92 -1.54 23.95
N GLY A 66 7.14 -0.81 23.14
CA GLY A 66 7.37 -0.66 21.70
C GLY A 66 8.33 0.45 21.29
N PHE A 67 8.72 1.35 22.20
CA PHE A 67 9.56 2.50 21.85
C PHE A 67 11.03 2.13 21.51
N PRO A 68 11.69 1.19 22.23
CA PRO A 68 13.06 0.79 21.92
C PRO A 68 13.25 0.29 20.48
N ASP A 69 12.26 -0.39 19.91
CA ASP A 69 12.31 -0.96 18.57
C ASP A 69 11.50 -0.17 17.52
N TYR A 70 10.90 0.96 17.93
CA TYR A 70 10.08 1.77 17.04
C TYR A 70 10.86 2.23 15.81
N GLY A 71 10.33 1.89 14.64
CA GLY A 71 10.87 2.31 13.34
C GLY A 71 12.10 1.55 12.84
N GLU A 72 12.64 0.59 13.59
CA GLU A 72 13.84 -0.14 13.16
C GLU A 72 13.64 -0.90 11.84
N ILE A 73 12.45 -1.50 11.64
CA ILE A 73 12.09 -2.20 10.39
C ILE A 73 11.92 -1.21 9.23
N ASP A 74 11.21 -0.10 9.46
CA ASP A 74 10.94 0.92 8.46
C ASP A 74 12.24 1.58 7.99
N VAL A 75 13.09 1.97 8.93
CA VAL A 75 14.38 2.61 8.63
C VAL A 75 15.35 1.63 7.99
N LYS A 76 15.32 0.35 8.37
CA LYS A 76 16.06 -0.69 7.64
C LYS A 76 15.58 -0.79 6.20
N THR A 77 14.28 -0.78 5.95
CA THR A 77 13.70 -0.82 4.60
C THR A 77 14.19 0.37 3.76
N MET A 78 14.18 1.58 4.32
CA MET A 78 14.70 2.77 3.64
C MET A 78 16.22 2.70 3.41
N ALA A 79 17.00 2.25 4.40
CA ALA A 79 18.45 2.12 4.29
C ALA A 79 18.85 1.13 3.20
N ASP A 80 18.20 -0.04 3.17
CA ASP A 80 18.48 -1.08 2.18
C ASP A 80 18.06 -0.63 0.77
N HIS A 81 17.06 0.24 0.63
CA HIS A 81 16.63 0.78 -0.67
C HIS A 81 17.55 1.91 -1.18
N PHE A 82 17.76 2.96 -0.39
CA PHE A 82 18.48 4.17 -0.83
C PHE A 82 20.00 4.05 -0.73
N TYR A 83 20.50 3.15 0.12
CA TYR A 83 21.92 2.99 0.40
C TYR A 83 22.39 1.54 0.23
N SER A 84 21.75 0.78 -0.65
CA SER A 84 22.11 -0.61 -0.99
C SER A 84 23.60 -0.79 -1.34
N GLU A 85 24.20 0.22 -1.98
CA GLU A 85 25.61 0.22 -2.40
C GLU A 85 26.56 0.80 -1.34
N SER A 86 26.06 1.32 -0.22
CA SER A 86 26.86 2.00 0.80
C SER A 86 26.47 1.58 2.21
N ALA A 87 27.16 0.57 2.73
CA ALA A 87 26.99 0.10 4.11
C ALA A 87 27.22 1.22 5.16
N VAL A 88 28.12 2.17 4.86
CA VAL A 88 28.39 3.32 5.75
C VAL A 88 27.16 4.22 5.85
N LYS A 89 26.56 4.63 4.71
CA LYS A 89 25.36 5.48 4.70
C LYS A 89 24.14 4.75 5.26
N ALA A 90 24.00 3.45 4.95
CA ALA A 90 22.92 2.62 5.49
C ALA A 90 23.00 2.51 7.02
N THR A 91 24.20 2.36 7.58
CA THR A 91 24.43 2.33 9.03
C THR A 91 24.19 3.70 9.65
N GLN A 92 24.71 4.77 9.01
CA GLN A 92 24.50 6.14 9.46
C GLN A 92 23.01 6.47 9.61
N LEU A 93 22.17 6.14 8.62
CA LEU A 93 20.73 6.37 8.70
C LEU A 93 20.10 5.65 9.91
N LYS A 94 20.48 4.40 10.16
CA LYS A 94 19.97 3.60 11.29
C LYS A 94 20.38 4.21 12.64
N ASP A 95 21.61 4.69 12.75
CA ASP A 95 22.09 5.32 13.99
C ASP A 95 21.49 6.71 14.21
N GLU A 96 21.33 7.52 13.15
CA GLU A 96 20.64 8.81 13.21
C GLU A 96 19.18 8.63 13.64
N TRP A 97 18.49 7.61 13.12
CA TRP A 97 17.12 7.28 13.51
C TRP A 97 16.97 7.02 15.01
N ARG A 98 17.88 6.24 15.59
CA ARG A 98 17.86 5.90 17.02
C ARG A 98 17.89 7.13 17.92
N LYS A 99 18.51 8.22 17.45
CA LYS A 99 18.48 9.53 18.13
C LYS A 99 17.21 10.32 17.75
N PHE A 100 16.91 10.42 16.45
CA PHE A 100 15.82 11.24 15.93
C PHE A 100 14.44 10.83 16.46
N LYS A 101 14.20 9.55 16.73
CA LYS A 101 12.91 9.09 17.31
C LYS A 101 12.58 9.72 18.67
N TYR A 102 13.59 10.16 19.44
CA TYR A 102 13.36 10.92 20.66
C TYR A 102 12.94 12.37 20.35
N ASP A 103 13.48 12.99 19.31
CA ASP A 103 13.07 14.33 18.88
C ASP A 103 11.62 14.33 18.36
N LEU A 104 11.21 13.26 17.67
CA LEU A 104 9.83 13.01 17.26
C LEU A 104 8.83 13.01 18.43
N THR A 105 9.22 12.47 19.60
CA THR A 105 8.35 12.51 20.80
C THR A 105 8.13 13.94 21.30
N ASN A 106 9.12 14.82 21.14
CA ASN A 106 8.98 16.23 21.48
C ASN A 106 8.02 16.94 20.52
N TRP A 107 8.02 16.54 19.24
CA TRP A 107 7.08 17.06 18.25
C TRP A 107 5.66 16.55 18.49
N GLN A 108 5.51 15.27 18.83
CA GLN A 108 4.21 14.70 19.21
C GLN A 108 3.55 15.47 20.34
N ARG A 109 4.32 15.87 21.36
CA ARG A 109 3.82 16.68 22.48
C ARG A 109 3.27 18.02 21.99
N LYS A 110 4.01 18.73 21.14
CA LYS A 110 3.57 20.01 20.56
C LYS A 110 2.30 19.86 19.72
N VAL A 111 2.23 18.83 18.87
CA VAL A 111 1.05 18.56 18.04
C VAL A 111 -0.19 18.25 18.87
N LYS A 112 -0.04 17.61 20.05
CA LYS A 112 -1.17 17.34 20.97
C LYS A 112 -1.60 18.57 21.78
N GLU A 113 -0.76 19.59 21.87
CA GLU A 113 -1.03 20.84 22.61
C GLU A 113 -1.72 21.91 21.73
N GLU A 114 -1.71 21.75 20.40
CA GLU A 114 -2.41 22.58 19.40
C GLU A 114 -3.84 22.08 19.12
#